data_AF-A0A1F4VK42-F1
#
_entry.id   AF-A0A1F4VK42-F1
#
_cell.length_a   1.000
_cell.length_b   1.000
_cell.length_c   1.000
_cell.angle_alpha   90.00
_cell.angle_beta   90.00
_cell.angle_gamma   90.00
#
_symmetry.space_group_name_H-M   'P 1'
#
loop_
_entity.id
_entity.type
_entity.pdbx_description
1 polymer ?
#
loop_
_entity_poly.entity_id
_entity_poly.type
_entity_poly.pdbx_seq_one_letter_code
_entity_poly.pdbx_strand_id
1 'polypeptide(L)'
;MPILCLYVGLSETSFLLVNSAEDVKYYSVPYSYSKNSSSSDFNQFYKDITGKLKIPMENVELLVTGFLEPPKFDANIKFSLSLCEIIDQNHIFANYFSVIYKGNVYSQFDLNNLNLNEKVDRNSDPQNINLYSNLSEYSFIKPSEGAETALLDLLIRNRSIDILKSVNNIVICGDRFNLNRFLWPQDYILAFDLIKSTGFFNFKIDYKNCTPLIQLLRKYSFDTYHSIEVDSFVSGSILKSPGKTECLLNYETEKPKIIEVEEGGIFIVPIDQNGDVNVVVKNEFMNSFEFEVPESDIGLVIDTRDSNKTYSPARIKDWENRVLEGLRKF
;
A
#
# COMPACT_ATOMS: atom_id res chain seq x y z
N MET A 1 -6.73 29.70 -3.35
CA MET A 1 -8.03 29.00 -3.37
C MET A 1 -7.78 27.59 -2.85
N PRO A 2 -8.68 27.01 -2.03
CA PRO A 2 -8.47 25.64 -1.56
C PRO A 2 -8.51 24.63 -2.70
N ILE A 3 -7.80 23.52 -2.52
CA ILE A 3 -7.75 22.40 -3.46
C ILE A 3 -8.41 21.18 -2.82
N LEU A 4 -9.25 20.48 -3.58
CA LEU A 4 -9.75 19.15 -3.23
C LEU A 4 -9.13 18.15 -4.19
N CYS A 5 -8.29 17.27 -3.68
CA CYS A 5 -7.83 16.10 -4.43
C CYS A 5 -8.81 14.95 -4.19
N LEU A 6 -9.14 14.23 -5.25
CA LEU A 6 -10.05 13.11 -5.25
C LEU A 6 -9.35 11.89 -5.85
N TYR A 7 -9.34 10.78 -5.13
CA TYR A 7 -8.96 9.48 -5.64
C TYR A 7 -10.18 8.59 -5.63
N VAL A 8 -10.58 8.09 -6.80
CA VAL A 8 -11.66 7.12 -6.94
C VAL A 8 -11.08 5.75 -7.21
N GLY A 9 -11.08 4.92 -6.17
CA GLY A 9 -10.69 3.52 -6.23
C GLY A 9 -11.83 2.61 -6.66
N LEU A 10 -11.57 1.31 -6.57
CA LEU A 10 -12.57 0.28 -6.89
C LEU A 10 -13.52 0.00 -5.74
N SER A 11 -13.13 0.43 -4.56
CA SER A 11 -13.67 0.01 -3.27
C SER A 11 -13.94 1.21 -2.35
N GLU A 12 -13.30 2.33 -2.62
CA GLU A 12 -13.35 3.52 -1.80
C GLU A 12 -13.09 4.77 -2.64
N THR A 13 -13.52 5.90 -2.10
CA THR A 13 -13.18 7.21 -2.61
C THR A 13 -12.54 8.03 -1.50
N SER A 14 -11.33 8.53 -1.77
CA SER A 14 -10.53 9.30 -0.83
C SER A 14 -10.45 10.76 -1.24
N PHE A 15 -10.45 11.65 -0.26
CA PHE A 15 -10.47 13.10 -0.43
C PHE A 15 -9.35 13.74 0.39
N LEU A 16 -8.62 14.67 -0.21
CA LEU A 16 -7.64 15.51 0.48
C LEU A 16 -8.01 16.98 0.23
N LEU A 17 -8.51 17.65 1.25
CA LEU A 17 -8.78 19.09 1.23
C LEU A 17 -7.55 19.85 1.72
N VAL A 18 -7.01 20.71 0.87
CA VAL A 18 -5.82 21.53 1.13
C VAL A 18 -6.24 23.00 1.12
N ASN A 19 -6.34 23.61 2.30
CA ASN A 19 -6.58 25.05 2.43
C ASN A 19 -5.25 25.83 2.40
N SER A 20 -4.21 25.25 2.97
CA SER A 20 -2.81 25.69 2.94
C SER A 20 -1.89 24.48 3.09
N ALA A 21 -0.57 24.68 3.02
CA ALA A 21 0.39 23.58 3.26
C ALA A 21 0.32 23.00 4.68
N GLU A 22 -0.18 23.77 5.65
CA GLU A 22 -0.31 23.39 7.07
C GLU A 22 -1.75 23.00 7.45
N ASP A 23 -2.77 23.39 6.67
CA ASP A 23 -4.17 23.02 6.88
C ASP A 23 -4.64 22.05 5.80
N VAL A 24 -4.40 20.77 6.08
CA VAL A 24 -4.72 19.64 5.22
C VAL A 24 -5.66 18.69 5.97
N LYS A 25 -6.75 18.29 5.31
CA LYS A 25 -7.76 17.37 5.87
C LYS A 25 -7.98 16.20 4.94
N TYR A 26 -7.90 15.01 5.51
CA TYR A 26 -8.11 13.75 4.80
C TYR A 26 -9.45 13.12 5.16
N TYR A 27 -10.14 12.58 4.16
CA TYR A 27 -11.37 11.82 4.32
C TYR A 27 -11.35 10.58 3.41
N SER A 28 -11.92 9.47 3.87
CA SER A 28 -12.17 8.29 3.03
C SER A 28 -13.62 7.86 3.21
N VAL A 29 -14.26 7.45 2.12
CA VAL A 29 -15.65 6.96 2.10
C VAL A 29 -15.71 5.67 1.27
N PRO A 30 -16.30 4.58 1.79
CA PRO A 30 -16.58 3.39 0.99
C PRO A 30 -17.49 3.76 -0.19
N TYR A 31 -17.01 3.55 -1.40
CA TYR A 31 -17.75 3.80 -2.63
C TYR A 31 -17.06 3.07 -3.78
N SER A 32 -17.75 2.12 -4.38
CA SER A 32 -17.30 1.45 -5.60
C SER A 32 -17.83 2.22 -6.81
N TYR A 33 -16.92 2.89 -7.53
CA TYR A 33 -17.26 3.52 -8.79
C TYR A 33 -17.14 2.51 -9.93
N SER A 34 -18.24 2.28 -10.65
CA SER A 34 -18.19 1.59 -11.93
C SER A 34 -18.06 2.60 -13.06
N LYS A 35 -17.20 2.31 -14.05
CA LYS A 35 -17.12 3.10 -15.29
C LYS A 35 -18.45 3.15 -16.05
N ASN A 36 -19.36 2.21 -15.77
CA ASN A 36 -20.72 2.16 -16.32
C ASN A 36 -21.76 2.88 -15.46
N SER A 37 -21.39 3.36 -14.27
CA SER A 37 -22.25 4.27 -13.49
C SER A 37 -22.47 5.54 -14.30
N SER A 38 -23.71 6.01 -14.35
CA SER A 38 -24.00 7.24 -15.09
C SER A 38 -23.24 8.40 -14.45
N SER A 39 -22.80 9.38 -15.24
CA SER A 39 -22.16 10.58 -14.70
C SER A 39 -23.08 11.30 -13.70
N SER A 40 -24.41 11.17 -13.86
CA SER A 40 -25.42 11.63 -12.89
C SER A 40 -25.30 10.95 -11.52
N ASP A 41 -25.02 9.65 -11.46
CA ASP A 41 -24.91 8.93 -10.19
C ASP A 41 -23.68 9.40 -9.41
N PHE A 42 -22.55 9.56 -10.09
CA PHE A 42 -21.34 10.07 -9.45
C PHE A 42 -21.46 11.54 -9.06
N ASN A 43 -22.11 12.36 -9.89
CA ASN A 43 -22.42 13.74 -9.54
C ASN A 43 -23.24 13.85 -8.25
N GLN A 44 -24.25 12.98 -8.10
CA GLN A 44 -25.08 12.95 -6.90
C GLN A 44 -24.26 12.51 -5.69
N PHE A 45 -23.50 11.42 -5.80
CA PHE A 45 -22.59 10.95 -4.76
C PHE A 45 -21.61 12.05 -4.32
N TYR A 46 -20.95 12.70 -5.28
CA TYR A 46 -19.99 13.78 -5.02
C TYR A 46 -20.65 14.94 -4.27
N LYS A 47 -21.85 15.38 -4.67
CA LYS A 47 -22.61 16.43 -3.99
C LYS A 47 -23.02 16.02 -2.57
N ASP A 48 -23.49 14.80 -2.38
CA ASP A 48 -23.95 14.31 -1.08
C ASP A 48 -22.80 14.19 -0.08
N ILE A 49 -21.66 13.65 -0.50
CA ILE A 49 -20.50 13.46 0.37
C ILE A 49 -19.84 14.78 0.72
N THR A 50 -19.61 15.67 -0.25
CA THR A 50 -19.03 16.98 0.03
C THR A 50 -19.95 17.85 0.88
N GLY A 51 -21.28 17.76 0.69
CA GLY A 51 -22.27 18.37 1.57
C GLY A 51 -22.19 17.85 3.01
N LYS A 52 -22.11 16.53 3.21
CA LYS A 52 -21.96 15.90 4.54
C LYS A 52 -20.64 16.28 5.22
N LEU A 53 -19.55 16.32 4.46
CA LEU A 53 -18.21 16.69 4.93
C LEU A 53 -18.03 18.21 5.08
N LYS A 54 -19.03 19.01 4.70
CA LYS A 54 -19.02 20.48 4.72
C LYS A 54 -17.87 21.07 3.90
N ILE A 55 -17.55 20.45 2.77
CA ILE A 55 -16.53 20.93 1.82
C ILE A 55 -17.21 21.94 0.87
N PRO A 56 -16.68 23.18 0.74
CA PRO A 56 -17.29 24.19 -0.11
C PRO A 56 -17.12 23.85 -1.60
N MET A 57 -18.20 23.49 -2.28
CA MET A 57 -18.15 23.02 -3.67
C MET A 57 -17.90 24.11 -4.70
N GLU A 58 -18.36 25.33 -4.43
CA GLU A 58 -18.38 26.43 -5.41
C GLU A 58 -17.06 27.22 -5.48
N ASN A 59 -16.11 26.96 -4.56
CA ASN A 59 -14.88 27.75 -4.41
C ASN A 59 -13.62 26.88 -4.24
N VAL A 60 -13.60 25.70 -4.86
CA VAL A 60 -12.50 24.75 -4.72
C VAL A 60 -11.99 24.30 -6.09
N GLU A 61 -10.67 24.25 -6.22
CA GLU A 61 -9.99 23.65 -7.36
C GLU A 61 -9.98 22.13 -7.19
N LEU A 62 -10.52 21.41 -8.16
CA LEU A 62 -10.64 19.95 -8.07
C LEU A 62 -9.52 19.27 -8.86
N LEU A 63 -8.74 18.43 -8.20
CA LEU A 63 -7.78 17.52 -8.82
C LEU A 63 -8.32 16.10 -8.69
N VAL A 64 -8.33 15.34 -9.78
CA VAL A 64 -8.93 13.99 -9.79
C VAL A 64 -7.96 12.93 -10.27
N THR A 65 -7.96 11.79 -9.61
CA THR A 65 -7.33 10.57 -10.09
C THR A 65 -8.21 9.36 -9.82
N GLY A 66 -7.97 8.27 -10.56
CA GLY A 66 -8.71 7.02 -10.43
C GLY A 66 -7.84 5.83 -10.79
N PHE A 67 -8.21 4.64 -10.30
CA PHE A 67 -7.39 3.42 -10.36
C PHE A 67 -6.83 3.10 -11.76
N LEU A 68 -7.62 3.29 -12.83
CA LEU A 68 -7.17 3.19 -14.22
C LEU A 68 -7.37 4.48 -14.99
N GLU A 69 -8.57 5.04 -14.87
CA GLU A 69 -8.94 6.32 -15.46
C GLU A 69 -9.65 7.15 -14.40
N PRO A 70 -9.45 8.48 -14.39
CA PRO A 70 -10.24 9.37 -13.57
C PRO A 70 -11.74 9.28 -13.92
N PRO A 71 -12.64 9.35 -12.92
CA PRO A 71 -14.08 9.44 -13.18
C PRO A 71 -14.42 10.69 -14.00
N LYS A 72 -15.47 10.58 -14.83
CA LYS A 72 -16.02 11.72 -15.59
C LYS A 72 -17.32 12.18 -14.95
N PHE A 73 -17.35 13.43 -14.51
CA PHE A 73 -18.51 14.01 -13.85
C PHE A 73 -18.54 15.53 -14.04
N ASP A 74 -19.68 16.14 -13.75
CA ASP A 74 -19.96 17.56 -14.00
C ASP A 74 -19.41 18.41 -12.85
N ALA A 75 -18.10 18.64 -12.88
CA ALA A 75 -17.38 19.47 -11.93
C ALA A 75 -16.26 20.25 -12.64
N ASN A 76 -15.81 21.34 -12.02
CA ASN A 76 -14.69 22.14 -12.50
C ASN A 76 -13.34 21.46 -12.20
N ILE A 77 -13.07 20.36 -12.90
CA ILE A 77 -11.83 19.59 -12.76
C ILE A 77 -10.68 20.41 -13.37
N LYS A 78 -9.74 20.82 -12.52
CA LYS A 78 -8.57 21.62 -12.91
C LYS A 78 -7.43 20.75 -13.44
N PHE A 79 -7.27 19.57 -12.87
CA PHE A 79 -6.20 18.63 -13.21
C PHE A 79 -6.70 17.20 -13.02
N SER A 80 -6.35 16.31 -13.94
CA SER A 80 -6.81 14.94 -13.91
C SER A 80 -5.77 14.02 -14.52
N LEU A 81 -5.36 12.99 -13.79
CA LEU A 81 -4.38 11.99 -14.23
C LEU A 81 -4.80 10.59 -13.77
N SER A 82 -4.49 9.57 -14.56
CA SER A 82 -4.63 8.19 -14.10
C SER A 82 -3.68 7.90 -12.94
N LEU A 83 -4.00 6.89 -12.13
CA LEU A 83 -3.13 6.44 -11.06
C LEU A 83 -1.75 6.00 -11.59
N CYS A 84 -1.70 5.41 -12.78
CA CYS A 84 -0.46 5.00 -13.44
C CYS A 84 0.49 6.17 -13.74
N GLU A 85 -0.05 7.37 -13.98
CA GLU A 85 0.74 8.56 -14.29
C GLU A 85 1.32 9.25 -13.04
N ILE A 86 0.74 8.96 -11.87
CA ILE A 86 1.14 9.59 -10.60
C ILE A 86 1.97 8.66 -9.70
N ILE A 87 1.83 7.33 -9.83
CA ILE A 87 2.64 6.35 -9.08
C ILE A 87 4.05 6.27 -9.67
N ASP A 88 5.03 6.73 -8.90
CA ASP A 88 6.44 6.74 -9.31
C ASP A 88 7.18 5.43 -8.97
N GLN A 89 8.51 5.43 -9.15
CA GLN A 89 9.38 4.28 -8.93
C GLN A 89 9.54 3.79 -7.47
N ASN A 90 9.17 4.62 -6.50
CA ASN A 90 9.23 4.34 -5.08
C ASN A 90 7.89 3.89 -4.51
N HIS A 91 6.82 3.92 -5.31
CA HIS A 91 5.47 3.60 -4.84
C HIS A 91 4.98 2.29 -5.45
N ILE A 92 4.44 1.41 -4.61
CA ILE A 92 3.75 0.19 -5.01
C ILE A 92 2.31 0.33 -4.56
N PHE A 93 1.40 0.48 -5.53
CA PHE A 93 -0.01 0.56 -5.25
C PHE A 93 -0.64 -0.83 -5.42
N ALA A 94 -1.30 -1.38 -4.41
CA ALA A 94 -2.00 -2.65 -4.51
C ALA A 94 -3.48 -2.52 -4.10
N ASN A 95 -4.34 -3.15 -4.89
CA ASN A 95 -5.70 -3.51 -4.48
C ASN A 95 -5.79 -5.03 -4.35
N TYR A 96 -6.99 -5.61 -4.33
CA TYR A 96 -7.21 -7.03 -4.11
C TYR A 96 -6.81 -7.99 -5.25
N PHE A 97 -6.63 -7.48 -6.47
CA PHE A 97 -6.38 -8.35 -7.64
C PHE A 97 -5.33 -7.79 -8.60
N SER A 98 -4.77 -6.62 -8.28
CA SER A 98 -3.82 -5.95 -9.14
C SER A 98 -2.86 -5.07 -8.36
N VAL A 99 -1.69 -4.85 -8.98
CA VAL A 99 -0.64 -3.97 -8.48
C VAL A 99 -0.24 -3.01 -9.58
N ILE A 100 -0.02 -1.75 -9.21
CA ILE A 100 0.54 -0.73 -10.07
C ILE A 100 1.94 -0.37 -9.56
N TYR A 101 2.92 -0.46 -10.46
CA TYR A 101 4.29 -0.09 -10.19
C TYR A 101 4.92 0.52 -11.44
N LYS A 102 5.52 1.72 -11.32
CA LYS A 102 6.15 2.45 -12.43
C LYS A 102 5.23 2.61 -13.64
N GLY A 103 3.97 2.97 -13.40
CA GLY A 103 2.95 3.12 -14.44
C GLY A 103 2.53 1.82 -15.14
N ASN A 104 3.04 0.66 -14.73
CA ASN A 104 2.60 -0.63 -15.25
C ASN A 104 1.57 -1.25 -14.31
N VAL A 105 0.50 -1.81 -14.90
CA VAL A 105 -0.55 -2.50 -14.16
C VAL A 105 -0.37 -4.00 -14.31
N TYR A 106 -0.20 -4.69 -13.19
CA TYR A 106 -0.12 -6.14 -13.09
C TYR A 106 -1.43 -6.64 -12.49
N SER A 107 -2.33 -7.12 -13.33
CA SER A 107 -3.67 -7.55 -12.90
C SER A 107 -3.90 -9.03 -13.14
N GLN A 108 -4.73 -9.64 -12.29
CA GLN A 108 -5.29 -10.96 -12.55
C GLN A 108 -6.31 -10.96 -13.68
N PHE A 109 -7.07 -9.87 -13.81
CA PHE A 109 -8.14 -9.74 -14.78
C PHE A 109 -7.70 -8.87 -15.96
N ASP A 110 -8.27 -9.13 -17.14
CA ASP A 110 -8.14 -8.23 -18.28
C ASP A 110 -8.92 -6.94 -17.99
N LEU A 111 -8.17 -5.89 -17.66
CA LEU A 111 -8.74 -4.61 -17.26
C LEU A 111 -9.36 -3.84 -18.43
N ASN A 112 -9.06 -4.22 -19.68
CA ASN A 112 -9.66 -3.59 -20.85
C ASN A 112 -11.12 -4.01 -21.05
N ASN A 113 -11.53 -5.13 -20.44
CA ASN A 113 -12.85 -5.75 -20.57
C ASN A 113 -13.67 -5.70 -19.27
N LEU A 114 -13.42 -4.72 -18.38
CA LEU A 114 -14.21 -4.47 -17.16
C LEU A 114 -15.65 -3.97 -17.43
N ASN A 115 -16.24 -4.35 -18.56
CA ASN A 115 -17.65 -4.20 -18.80
C ASN A 115 -18.40 -5.13 -17.86
N LEU A 116 -18.85 -4.59 -16.71
CA LEU A 116 -19.64 -5.32 -15.71
C LEU A 116 -20.99 -5.88 -16.25
N ASN A 117 -21.32 -5.61 -17.51
CA ASN A 117 -22.61 -5.93 -18.14
C ASN A 117 -22.54 -7.00 -19.24
N GLU A 118 -21.37 -7.44 -19.67
CA GLU A 118 -21.26 -8.49 -20.69
C GLU A 118 -20.97 -9.83 -20.04
N LYS A 119 -21.57 -10.90 -20.56
CA LYS A 119 -21.29 -12.29 -20.15
C LYS A 119 -19.86 -12.63 -20.55
N VAL A 120 -18.90 -12.19 -19.75
CA VAL A 120 -17.49 -12.51 -19.95
C VAL A 120 -17.19 -13.83 -19.24
N ASP A 121 -16.25 -14.57 -19.83
CA ASP A 121 -15.71 -15.86 -19.40
C ASP A 121 -15.57 -15.99 -17.87
N ARG A 122 -15.69 -17.21 -17.32
CA ARG A 122 -15.76 -17.47 -15.86
C ARG A 122 -14.58 -16.90 -15.05
N ASN A 123 -13.46 -16.59 -15.71
CA ASN A 123 -12.26 -16.00 -15.11
C ASN A 123 -12.22 -14.46 -15.14
N SER A 124 -13.20 -13.83 -15.79
CA SER A 124 -13.38 -12.38 -15.94
C SER A 124 -14.76 -11.93 -15.48
N ASP A 125 -15.41 -12.75 -14.64
CA ASP A 125 -16.76 -12.48 -14.15
C ASP A 125 -16.78 -11.14 -13.38
N PRO A 126 -17.58 -10.16 -13.82
CA PRO A 126 -17.91 -8.96 -13.05
C PRO A 126 -18.23 -9.23 -11.57
N GLN A 127 -18.77 -10.41 -11.26
CA GLN A 127 -19.05 -10.85 -9.90
C GLN A 127 -17.79 -10.99 -9.02
N ASN A 128 -16.63 -11.34 -9.60
CA ASN A 128 -15.38 -11.42 -8.85
C ASN A 128 -14.86 -10.01 -8.50
N ILE A 129 -14.93 -9.06 -9.43
CA ILE A 129 -14.55 -7.65 -9.15
C ILE A 129 -15.50 -7.04 -8.13
N ASN A 130 -16.81 -7.29 -8.27
CA ASN A 130 -17.81 -6.89 -7.28
C ASN A 130 -17.58 -7.57 -5.93
N LEU A 131 -17.12 -8.82 -5.88
CA LEU A 131 -16.72 -9.47 -4.63
C LEU A 131 -15.61 -8.67 -3.95
N TYR A 132 -14.55 -8.29 -4.67
CA TYR A 132 -13.45 -7.50 -4.10
C TYR A 132 -13.88 -6.08 -3.67
N SER A 133 -14.75 -5.42 -4.44
CA SER A 133 -15.38 -4.15 -4.07
C SER A 133 -16.38 -4.29 -2.90
N ASN A 134 -16.95 -5.47 -2.70
CA ASN A 134 -17.80 -5.75 -1.55
C ASN A 134 -16.96 -6.07 -0.31
N LEU A 135 -15.78 -6.70 -0.45
CA LEU A 135 -14.87 -6.97 0.68
C LEU A 135 -14.43 -5.67 1.38
N SER A 136 -14.38 -4.55 0.65
CA SER A 136 -14.12 -3.22 1.21
C SER A 136 -15.33 -2.58 1.88
N GLU A 137 -16.52 -2.76 1.31
CA GLU A 137 -17.74 -2.14 1.85
C GLU A 137 -18.27 -2.90 3.08
N TYR A 138 -18.06 -4.22 3.10
CA TYR A 138 -18.57 -5.14 4.10
C TYR A 138 -17.42 -5.87 4.79
N SER A 139 -16.78 -5.23 5.76
CA SER A 139 -15.63 -5.83 6.47
C SER A 139 -15.94 -7.19 7.15
N PHE A 140 -17.22 -7.48 7.44
CA PHE A 140 -17.66 -8.77 8.00
C PHE A 140 -17.68 -9.94 7.00
N ILE A 141 -17.62 -9.69 5.69
CA ILE A 141 -17.43 -10.75 4.69
C ILE A 141 -15.95 -10.97 4.35
N LYS A 142 -15.05 -10.14 4.91
CA LYS A 142 -13.61 -10.39 4.80
C LYS A 142 -13.30 -11.69 5.56
N PRO A 143 -12.59 -12.64 4.93
CA PRO A 143 -12.16 -13.83 5.63
C PRO A 143 -11.38 -13.46 6.89
N SER A 144 -11.84 -13.95 8.03
CA SER A 144 -11.24 -13.62 9.33
C SER A 144 -9.92 -14.36 9.59
N GLU A 145 -9.56 -15.37 8.78
CA GLU A 145 -8.41 -16.24 9.05
C GLU A 145 -7.57 -16.63 7.82
N GLY A 146 -6.26 -16.45 7.97
CA GLY A 146 -5.13 -17.17 7.35
C GLY A 146 -5.31 -17.66 5.91
N ALA A 147 -5.90 -18.84 5.73
CA ALA A 147 -5.88 -19.56 4.45
C ALA A 147 -6.69 -18.88 3.34
N GLU A 148 -7.83 -18.27 3.68
CA GLU A 148 -8.70 -17.60 2.71
C GLU A 148 -8.12 -16.23 2.30
N THR A 149 -7.57 -15.48 3.27
CA THR A 149 -6.82 -14.24 2.99
C THR A 149 -5.53 -14.52 2.22
N ALA A 150 -4.81 -15.59 2.55
CA ALA A 150 -3.64 -16.02 1.79
C ALA A 150 -4.00 -16.39 0.34
N LEU A 151 -5.18 -16.97 0.10
CA LEU A 151 -5.64 -17.30 -1.25
C LEU A 151 -6.03 -16.05 -2.06
N LEU A 152 -6.65 -15.05 -1.42
CA LEU A 152 -6.89 -13.73 -2.02
C LEU A 152 -5.56 -13.04 -2.36
N ASP A 153 -4.62 -13.03 -1.41
CA ASP A 153 -3.32 -12.39 -1.59
C ASP A 153 -2.43 -13.17 -2.58
N LEU A 154 -2.58 -14.49 -2.75
CA LEU A 154 -1.78 -15.33 -3.66
C LEU A 154 -1.79 -14.79 -5.10
N LEU A 155 -2.91 -14.18 -5.49
CA LEU A 155 -3.14 -13.60 -6.80
C LEU A 155 -2.25 -12.37 -7.07
N ILE A 156 -2.00 -11.59 -6.01
CA ILE A 156 -1.09 -10.45 -6.00
C ILE A 156 0.36 -10.91 -5.79
N ARG A 157 0.58 -11.83 -4.84
CA ARG A 157 1.90 -12.34 -4.44
C ARG A 157 2.65 -13.01 -5.59
N ASN A 158 1.94 -13.69 -6.49
CA ASN A 158 2.55 -14.38 -7.63
C ASN A 158 2.94 -13.45 -8.79
N ARG A 159 2.66 -12.15 -8.69
CA ARG A 159 3.10 -11.19 -9.70
C ARG A 159 4.54 -10.76 -9.42
N SER A 160 5.42 -11.04 -10.36
CA SER A 160 6.80 -10.56 -10.32
C SER A 160 6.81 -9.06 -10.54
N ILE A 161 6.99 -8.31 -9.46
CA ILE A 161 7.30 -6.89 -9.52
C ILE A 161 8.79 -6.80 -9.27
N ASP A 162 9.56 -6.67 -10.36
CA ASP A 162 10.99 -6.45 -10.27
C ASP A 162 11.23 -5.01 -9.79
N ILE A 163 11.27 -4.83 -8.48
CA ILE A 163 11.68 -3.57 -7.88
C ILE A 163 13.15 -3.39 -8.23
N LEU A 164 13.48 -2.28 -8.89
CA LEU A 164 14.87 -2.00 -9.23
C LEU A 164 15.68 -1.86 -7.94
N LYS A 165 16.85 -2.51 -7.90
CA LYS A 165 17.81 -2.49 -6.79
C LYS A 165 18.25 -1.07 -6.35
N SER A 166 17.91 -0.03 -7.11
CA SER A 166 18.27 1.36 -6.84
C SER A 166 17.28 2.11 -5.94
N VAL A 167 16.16 1.49 -5.55
CA VAL A 167 15.13 2.11 -4.71
C VAL A 167 15.21 1.53 -3.31
N ASN A 168 15.68 2.31 -2.35
CA ASN A 168 15.79 1.88 -0.95
C ASN A 168 14.62 2.35 -0.08
N ASN A 169 13.82 3.33 -0.53
CA ASN A 169 12.67 3.83 0.21
C ASN A 169 11.40 3.53 -0.57
N ILE A 170 10.56 2.64 -0.04
CA ILE A 170 9.36 2.14 -0.72
C ILE A 170 8.12 2.59 0.05
N VAL A 171 7.12 3.10 -0.67
CA VAL A 171 5.80 3.37 -0.11
C VAL A 171 4.82 2.37 -0.71
N ILE A 172 4.18 1.60 0.14
CA ILE A 172 3.17 0.60 -0.20
C ILE A 172 1.82 1.21 0.13
N CYS A 173 0.95 1.34 -0.86
CA CYS A 173 -0.34 2.00 -0.72
C CYS A 173 -1.44 1.27 -1.49
N GLY A 174 -2.66 1.79 -1.39
CA GLY A 174 -3.81 1.32 -2.14
C GLY A 174 -4.92 0.75 -1.29
N ASP A 175 -6.06 0.54 -1.94
CA ASP A 175 -7.33 0.20 -1.31
C ASP A 175 -7.22 -1.04 -0.41
N ARG A 176 -6.28 -1.94 -0.69
CA ARG A 176 -6.03 -3.15 0.12
C ARG A 176 -5.60 -2.86 1.56
N PHE A 177 -5.00 -1.69 1.81
CA PHE A 177 -4.41 -1.31 3.11
C PHE A 177 -5.26 -0.28 3.89
N ASN A 178 -6.27 0.34 3.27
CA ASN A 178 -7.03 1.47 3.86
C ASN A 178 -8.27 1.05 4.68
N LEU A 179 -8.72 -0.19 4.54
CA LEU A 179 -10.09 -0.55 4.92
C LEU A 179 -10.30 -0.70 6.42
N ASN A 180 -9.22 -0.77 7.20
CA ASN A 180 -9.28 -0.91 8.64
C ASN A 180 -8.52 0.23 9.31
N ARG A 181 -9.03 0.69 10.46
CA ARG A 181 -8.32 1.68 11.31
C ARG A 181 -6.93 1.22 11.74
N PHE A 182 -6.65 -0.08 11.64
CA PHE A 182 -5.39 -0.72 11.99
C PHE A 182 -5.02 -1.73 10.89
N LEU A 183 -3.73 -1.81 10.58
CA LEU A 183 -3.20 -2.85 9.69
C LEU A 183 -3.23 -4.20 10.39
N TRP A 184 -3.80 -5.20 9.72
CA TRP A 184 -3.79 -6.57 10.20
C TRP A 184 -2.44 -7.21 9.85
N PRO A 185 -2.01 -8.27 10.57
CA PRO A 185 -0.75 -8.96 10.27
C PRO A 185 -0.61 -9.36 8.80
N GLN A 186 -1.70 -9.80 8.18
CA GLN A 186 -1.73 -10.18 6.76
C GLN A 186 -1.36 -9.03 5.83
N ASP A 187 -1.67 -7.79 6.21
CA ASP A 187 -1.38 -6.60 5.43
C ASP A 187 0.14 -6.35 5.40
N TYR A 188 0.82 -6.55 6.53
CA TYR A 188 2.29 -6.52 6.59
C TYR A 188 2.92 -7.66 5.78
N ILE A 189 2.41 -8.89 5.90
CA ILE A 189 2.92 -10.02 5.11
C ILE A 189 2.79 -9.75 3.62
N LEU A 190 1.65 -9.22 3.17
CA LEU A 190 1.45 -8.83 1.77
C LEU A 190 2.42 -7.71 1.37
N ALA A 191 2.57 -6.68 2.21
CA ALA A 191 3.51 -5.58 1.97
C ALA A 191 4.95 -6.11 1.79
N PHE A 192 5.38 -7.04 2.64
CA PHE A 192 6.67 -7.70 2.50
C PHE A 192 6.72 -8.49 1.19
N ASP A 193 5.68 -9.25 0.86
CA ASP A 193 5.63 -10.05 -0.37
C ASP A 193 5.67 -9.21 -1.66
N LEU A 194 5.22 -7.96 -1.63
CA LEU A 194 5.34 -7.03 -2.75
C LEU A 194 6.79 -6.59 -2.98
N ILE A 195 7.64 -6.64 -1.95
CA ILE A 195 9.08 -6.38 -2.05
C ILE A 195 9.81 -7.67 -2.46
N LYS A 196 9.99 -7.89 -3.76
CA LYS A 196 10.58 -9.13 -4.31
C LYS A 196 12.10 -9.15 -4.34
N SER A 197 12.73 -7.99 -4.48
CA SER A 197 14.18 -7.90 -4.70
C SER A 197 14.97 -8.21 -3.43
N THR A 198 16.02 -9.00 -3.55
CA THR A 198 17.03 -9.21 -2.49
C THR A 198 17.74 -7.89 -2.22
N GLY A 199 17.85 -7.48 -0.95
CA GLY A 199 18.34 -6.15 -0.59
C GLY A 199 17.87 -5.68 0.78
N PHE A 200 18.31 -4.49 1.16
CA PHE A 200 17.80 -3.76 2.31
C PHE A 200 16.94 -2.59 1.83
N PHE A 201 15.76 -2.43 2.42
CA PHE A 201 14.78 -1.40 2.05
C PHE A 201 14.14 -0.81 3.29
N ASN A 202 14.02 0.50 3.36
CA ASN A 202 13.06 1.17 4.20
C ASN A 202 11.70 1.14 3.50
N PHE A 203 10.64 0.89 4.26
CA PHE A 203 9.29 0.89 3.73
C PHE A 203 8.34 1.71 4.60
N LYS A 204 7.30 2.22 3.96
CA LYS A 204 6.13 2.84 4.59
C LYS A 204 4.87 2.17 4.03
N ILE A 205 3.93 1.78 4.89
CA ILE A 205 2.61 1.29 4.50
C ILE A 205 1.60 2.40 4.76
N ASP A 206 0.99 2.88 3.69
CA ASP A 206 -0.06 3.89 3.72
C ASP A 206 -1.40 3.25 4.07
N TYR A 207 -1.71 3.25 5.37
CA TYR A 207 -2.94 2.66 5.89
C TYR A 207 -4.14 3.59 5.76
N LYS A 208 -3.96 4.80 5.21
CA LYS A 208 -5.07 5.71 4.87
C LYS A 208 -5.21 5.90 3.36
N ASN A 209 -4.38 5.31 2.51
CA ASN A 209 -4.37 5.56 1.06
C ASN A 209 -4.32 7.06 0.69
N CYS A 210 -3.53 7.85 1.42
CA CYS A 210 -3.28 9.26 1.13
C CYS A 210 -2.32 9.47 -0.05
N THR A 211 -1.50 8.47 -0.35
CA THR A 211 -0.41 8.52 -1.33
C THR A 211 -0.87 8.93 -2.72
N PRO A 212 -1.95 8.35 -3.31
CA PRO A 212 -2.45 8.82 -4.60
C PRO A 212 -2.78 10.31 -4.61
N LEU A 213 -3.36 10.83 -3.52
CA LEU A 213 -3.76 12.23 -3.41
C LEU A 213 -2.54 13.17 -3.30
N ILE A 214 -1.56 12.80 -2.47
CA ILE A 214 -0.31 13.55 -2.30
C ILE A 214 0.48 13.58 -3.61
N GLN A 215 0.57 12.44 -4.31
CA GLN A 215 1.28 12.36 -5.58
C GLN A 215 0.57 13.15 -6.69
N LEU A 216 -0.77 13.10 -6.75
CA LEU A 216 -1.54 13.93 -7.67
C LEU A 216 -1.29 15.43 -7.43
N LEU A 217 -1.29 15.86 -6.17
CA LEU A 217 -1.04 17.24 -5.78
C LEU A 217 0.38 17.70 -6.17
N ARG A 218 1.39 16.85 -5.94
CA ARG A 218 2.79 17.10 -6.34
C ARG A 218 2.98 17.14 -7.86
N LYS A 219 2.22 16.34 -8.60
CA LYS A 219 2.21 16.37 -10.08
C LYS A 219 1.55 17.64 -10.62
N TYR A 220 0.55 18.17 -9.92
CA TYR A 220 -0.08 19.45 -10.28
C TYR A 220 0.86 20.64 -10.03
N SER A 221 1.47 20.73 -8.84
CA SER A 221 2.48 21.74 -8.52
C SER A 221 3.46 21.25 -7.45
N PHE A 222 4.65 20.82 -7.88
CA PHE A 222 5.68 20.33 -6.97
C PHE A 222 6.20 21.42 -6.05
N ASP A 223 6.57 22.58 -6.59
CA ASP A 223 7.19 23.67 -5.81
C ASP A 223 6.29 24.16 -4.68
N THR A 224 4.97 24.16 -4.87
CA THR A 224 4.00 24.61 -3.87
C THR A 224 3.68 23.54 -2.82
N TYR A 225 3.65 22.26 -3.20
CA TYR A 225 3.04 21.21 -2.38
C TYR A 225 3.97 20.06 -1.99
N HIS A 226 5.25 20.11 -2.36
CA HIS A 226 6.21 19.05 -2.01
C HIS A 226 6.34 18.83 -0.50
N SER A 227 6.22 19.89 0.31
CA SER A 227 6.35 19.87 1.76
C SER A 227 5.11 19.37 2.51
N ILE A 228 4.00 19.10 1.82
CA ILE A 228 2.81 18.54 2.47
C ILE A 228 3.13 17.09 2.87
N GLU A 229 3.01 16.83 4.16
CA GLU A 229 3.11 15.50 4.75
C GLU A 229 1.78 15.14 5.43
N VAL A 230 1.42 13.86 5.39
CA VAL A 230 0.21 13.36 6.03
C VAL A 230 0.58 12.18 6.91
N ASP A 231 0.27 12.29 8.21
CA ASP A 231 0.46 11.22 9.18
C ASP A 231 -0.51 10.06 8.91
N SER A 232 -0.05 9.15 8.06
CA SER A 232 -0.85 8.06 7.48
C SER A 232 -0.03 6.81 7.17
N PHE A 233 1.19 6.73 7.71
CA PHE A 233 2.13 5.65 7.39
C PHE A 233 2.50 4.86 8.63
N VAL A 234 2.62 3.55 8.46
CA VAL A 234 3.42 2.69 9.36
C VAL A 234 4.76 2.45 8.68
N SER A 235 5.86 2.70 9.40
CA SER A 235 7.22 2.64 8.91
C SER A 235 7.98 1.41 9.41
N GLY A 236 8.94 0.95 8.62
CA GLY A 236 9.82 -0.13 9.00
C GLY A 236 10.99 -0.28 8.04
N SER A 237 11.90 -1.20 8.37
CA SER A 237 12.97 -1.62 7.48
C SER A 237 12.84 -3.11 7.19
N ILE A 238 13.18 -3.53 5.98
CA ILE A 238 13.15 -4.94 5.58
C ILE A 238 14.46 -5.34 4.90
N LEU A 239 15.05 -6.41 5.42
CA LEU A 239 16.14 -7.16 4.84
C LEU A 239 15.56 -8.36 4.09
N LYS A 240 15.62 -8.34 2.77
CA LYS A 240 15.28 -9.45 1.89
C LYS A 240 16.51 -10.29 1.64
N SER A 241 16.70 -11.34 2.44
CA SER A 241 17.89 -12.18 2.45
C SER A 241 17.53 -13.66 2.44
N PRO A 242 17.15 -14.24 1.27
CA PRO A 242 16.82 -15.66 1.18
C PRO A 242 17.91 -16.56 1.80
N GLY A 243 17.51 -17.65 2.46
CA GLY A 243 18.44 -18.58 3.11
C GLY A 243 18.88 -18.16 4.52
N LYS A 244 19.79 -18.94 5.12
CA LYS A 244 20.28 -18.69 6.49
C LYS A 244 21.03 -17.36 6.55
N THR A 245 20.70 -16.54 7.55
CA THR A 245 21.23 -15.17 7.68
C THR A 245 21.74 -14.94 9.10
N GLU A 246 22.94 -14.39 9.22
CA GLU A 246 23.53 -13.94 10.49
C GLU A 246 23.60 -12.42 10.48
N CYS A 247 23.12 -11.77 11.54
CA CYS A 247 23.17 -10.32 11.69
C CYS A 247 23.87 -9.93 12.99
N LEU A 248 24.81 -9.01 12.91
CA LEU A 248 25.39 -8.30 14.04
C LEU A 248 24.72 -6.93 14.16
N LEU A 249 24.01 -6.72 15.26
CA LEU A 249 23.31 -5.48 15.60
C LEU A 249 24.20 -4.66 16.53
N ASN A 250 24.69 -3.53 16.03
CA ASN A 250 25.53 -2.58 16.76
C ASN A 250 24.68 -1.38 17.20
N TYR A 251 24.35 -1.35 18.49
CA TYR A 251 23.66 -0.22 19.12
C TYR A 251 24.68 0.77 19.66
N GLU A 252 24.35 2.06 19.67
CA GLU A 252 25.25 3.09 20.23
C GLU A 252 25.51 2.91 21.74
N THR A 253 24.48 2.46 22.47
CA THR A 253 24.47 2.45 23.95
C THR A 253 24.53 1.04 24.55
N GLU A 254 24.39 -0.01 23.73
CA GLU A 254 24.38 -1.40 24.18
C GLU A 254 25.53 -2.22 23.57
N LYS A 255 25.81 -3.37 24.19
CA LYS A 255 26.76 -4.32 23.58
C LYS A 255 26.18 -4.87 22.26
N PRO A 256 27.03 -5.09 21.24
CA PRO A 256 26.59 -5.72 20.01
C PRO A 256 25.88 -7.06 20.26
N LYS A 257 24.78 -7.28 19.55
CA LYS A 257 23.98 -8.51 19.62
C LYS A 257 24.11 -9.27 18.30
N ILE A 258 24.39 -10.56 18.36
CA ILE A 258 24.37 -11.44 17.19
C ILE A 258 23.05 -12.19 17.19
N ILE A 259 22.39 -12.20 16.04
CA ILE A 259 21.19 -13.00 15.79
C ILE A 259 21.45 -13.91 14.59
N GLU A 260 21.06 -15.17 14.72
CA GLU A 260 21.03 -16.12 13.63
C GLU A 260 19.58 -16.41 13.25
N VAL A 261 19.29 -16.30 11.97
CA VAL A 261 17.96 -16.41 11.40
C VAL A 261 17.92 -17.58 10.43
N GLU A 262 17.04 -18.54 10.71
CA GLU A 262 16.85 -19.73 9.88
C GLU A 262 16.19 -19.38 8.54
N GLU A 263 16.41 -20.25 7.56
CA GLU A 263 15.82 -20.09 6.23
C GLU A 263 14.29 -20.23 6.21
N GLY A 264 13.63 -19.53 5.28
CA GLY A 264 12.21 -19.72 5.00
C GLY A 264 11.25 -19.06 5.98
N GLY A 265 11.67 -18.02 6.71
CA GLY A 265 10.83 -17.34 7.69
C GLY A 265 10.87 -15.82 7.61
N ILE A 266 9.95 -15.18 8.33
CA ILE A 266 9.98 -13.75 8.64
C ILE A 266 10.32 -13.61 10.11
N PHE A 267 11.25 -12.73 10.42
CA PHE A 267 11.69 -12.44 11.78
C PHE A 267 11.68 -10.94 11.98
N ILE A 268 11.23 -10.48 13.15
CA ILE A 268 11.17 -9.05 13.44
C ILE A 268 12.07 -8.76 14.62
N VAL A 269 12.98 -7.83 14.42
CA VAL A 269 13.89 -7.31 15.42
C VAL A 269 13.39 -5.91 15.78
N PRO A 270 12.80 -5.72 16.97
CA PRO A 270 12.41 -4.40 17.41
C PRO A 270 13.67 -3.55 17.60
N ILE A 271 13.62 -2.31 17.11
CA ILE A 271 14.67 -1.33 17.28
C ILE A 271 14.12 -0.27 18.23
N ASP A 272 14.58 -0.30 19.49
CA ASP A 272 14.09 0.59 20.56
C ASP A 272 14.76 1.98 20.48
N GLN A 273 14.10 3.00 21.04
CA GLN A 273 14.21 4.45 20.77
C GLN A 273 15.53 5.16 21.16
N ASN A 274 16.69 4.53 20.99
CA ASN A 274 17.99 5.09 21.36
C ASN A 274 18.90 5.35 20.15
N GLY A 275 18.31 5.66 18.99
CA GLY A 275 19.02 6.01 17.78
C GLY A 275 19.06 4.90 16.73
N ASP A 276 19.74 5.20 15.63
CA ASP A 276 19.86 4.31 14.49
C ASP A 276 20.77 3.11 14.84
N VAL A 277 20.42 1.93 14.33
CA VAL A 277 21.17 0.70 14.59
C VAL A 277 21.96 0.31 13.37
N ASN A 278 23.26 0.21 13.52
CA ASN A 278 24.13 -0.31 12.49
C ASN A 278 24.05 -1.83 12.45
N VAL A 279 23.77 -2.39 11.28
CA VAL A 279 23.56 -3.83 11.09
C VAL A 279 24.54 -4.35 10.06
N VAL A 280 25.37 -5.30 10.47
CA VAL A 280 26.23 -6.07 9.56
C VAL A 280 25.58 -7.42 9.32
N VAL A 281 25.28 -7.72 8.06
CA VAL A 281 24.66 -8.97 7.65
C VAL A 281 25.67 -9.86 6.97
N LYS A 282 25.55 -11.16 7.19
CA LYS A 282 26.24 -12.20 6.45
C LYS A 282 25.23 -13.22 5.94
N ASN A 283 25.14 -13.34 4.63
CA ASN A 283 24.25 -14.26 3.94
C ASN A 283 24.91 -14.76 2.65
N GLU A 284 24.67 -16.02 2.27
CA GLU A 284 25.27 -16.63 1.07
C GLU A 284 24.91 -15.90 -0.23
N PHE A 285 23.69 -15.36 -0.33
CA PHE A 285 23.16 -14.71 -1.53
C PHE A 285 23.54 -13.23 -1.64
N MET A 286 23.89 -12.60 -0.52
CA MET A 286 24.19 -11.16 -0.46
C MET A 286 25.65 -10.84 -0.13
N ASN A 287 26.44 -11.85 0.23
CA ASN A 287 27.73 -11.69 0.92
C ASN A 287 27.57 -10.89 2.22
N SER A 288 28.67 -10.31 2.70
CA SER A 288 28.64 -9.40 3.83
C SER A 288 28.37 -7.98 3.37
N PHE A 289 27.38 -7.32 3.98
CA PHE A 289 27.09 -5.92 3.74
C PHE A 289 26.53 -5.26 5.00
N GLU A 290 26.68 -3.95 5.07
CA GLU A 290 26.39 -3.14 6.25
C GLU A 290 25.37 -2.06 5.88
N PHE A 291 24.43 -1.81 6.76
CA PHE A 291 23.41 -0.77 6.61
C PHE A 291 22.97 -0.25 7.97
N GLU A 292 22.29 0.88 7.94
CA GLU A 292 21.75 1.55 9.10
C GLU A 292 20.23 1.39 9.11
N VAL A 293 19.69 0.99 10.27
CA VAL A 293 18.26 0.82 10.49
C VAL A 293 17.76 1.96 11.35
N PRO A 294 16.91 2.85 10.81
CA PRO A 294 16.35 3.95 11.58
C PRO A 294 15.29 3.48 12.57
N GLU A 295 15.03 4.31 13.58
CA GLU A 295 13.86 4.13 14.44
C GLU A 295 12.57 4.11 13.58
N SER A 296 11.71 3.12 13.82
CA SER A 296 10.47 2.93 13.07
C SER A 296 9.43 2.15 13.87
N ASP A 297 8.20 2.07 13.36
CA ASP A 297 7.07 1.45 14.05
C ASP A 297 7.24 -0.08 14.23
N ILE A 298 7.88 -0.74 13.26
CA ILE A 298 8.09 -2.21 13.24
C ILE A 298 9.54 -2.60 13.57
N GLY A 299 10.50 -1.71 13.33
CA GLY A 299 11.93 -2.05 13.41
C GLY A 299 12.44 -2.75 12.14
N LEU A 300 13.30 -3.75 12.31
CA LEU A 300 13.91 -4.52 11.22
C LEU A 300 13.18 -5.85 11.00
N VAL A 301 12.61 -6.02 9.81
CA VAL A 301 12.07 -7.27 9.30
C VAL A 301 13.18 -8.01 8.55
N ILE A 302 13.53 -9.22 8.97
CA ILE A 302 14.44 -10.12 8.26
C ILE A 302 13.60 -11.19 7.58
N ASP A 303 13.54 -11.13 6.25
CA ASP A 303 12.77 -12.03 5.41
C ASP A 303 13.70 -12.99 4.66
N THR A 304 13.76 -14.23 5.14
CA THR A 304 14.60 -15.30 4.60
C THR A 304 13.84 -16.23 3.66
N ARG A 305 12.61 -15.87 3.28
CA ARG A 305 11.77 -16.68 2.40
C ARG A 305 12.29 -16.67 0.97
N ASP A 306 12.09 -17.80 0.30
CA ASP A 306 12.30 -17.95 -1.14
C ASP A 306 11.01 -17.57 -1.84
N SER A 307 11.07 -16.53 -2.69
CA SER A 307 9.92 -16.04 -3.44
C SER A 307 9.31 -17.07 -4.39
N ASN A 308 10.04 -18.15 -4.72
CA ASN A 308 9.58 -19.22 -5.60
C ASN A 308 8.90 -20.37 -4.85
N LYS A 309 8.88 -20.36 -3.52
CA LYS A 309 8.28 -21.43 -2.71
C LYS A 309 6.89 -21.03 -2.24
N THR A 310 5.96 -21.99 -2.32
CA THR A 310 4.66 -21.90 -1.65
C THR A 310 4.80 -22.39 -0.22
N TYR A 311 4.21 -21.66 0.73
CA TYR A 311 4.28 -21.97 2.14
C TYR A 311 2.94 -22.46 2.68
N SER A 312 2.97 -23.34 3.69
CA SER A 312 1.75 -23.87 4.29
C SER A 312 1.00 -22.81 5.10
N PRO A 313 -0.34 -22.94 5.27
CA PRO A 313 -1.10 -22.01 6.11
C PRO A 313 -0.58 -21.90 7.54
N ALA A 314 -0.04 -22.98 8.11
CA ALA A 314 0.56 -22.97 9.44
C ALA A 314 1.81 -22.08 9.51
N ARG A 315 2.63 -22.05 8.45
CA ARG A 315 3.79 -21.15 8.36
C ARG A 315 3.37 -19.69 8.20
N ILE A 316 2.33 -19.43 7.39
CA ILE A 316 1.78 -18.08 7.24
C ILE A 316 1.28 -17.55 8.59
N LYS A 317 0.55 -18.38 9.35
CA LYS A 317 0.07 -18.03 10.69
C LYS A 317 1.20 -17.77 11.70
N ASP A 318 2.31 -18.51 11.63
CA ASP A 318 3.51 -18.23 12.43
C ASP A 318 4.06 -16.84 12.14
N TRP A 319 4.13 -16.43 10.87
CA TRP A 319 4.62 -15.11 10.51
C TRP A 319 3.66 -13.99 10.94
N GLU A 320 2.35 -14.21 10.82
CA GLU A 320 1.35 -13.28 11.33
C GLU A 320 1.52 -13.03 12.83
N ASN A 321 1.76 -14.08 13.61
CA ASN A 321 2.04 -13.96 15.05
C ASN A 321 3.33 -13.18 15.31
N ARG A 322 4.40 -13.43 14.55
CA ARG A 322 5.66 -12.67 14.69
C ARG A 322 5.47 -11.19 14.36
N VAL A 323 4.65 -10.85 13.37
CA VAL A 323 4.25 -9.47 13.09
C VAL A 323 3.54 -8.87 14.29
N LEU A 324 2.57 -9.57 14.89
CA LEU A 324 1.88 -9.08 16.10
C LEU A 324 2.83 -8.89 17.29
N GLU A 325 3.79 -9.78 17.48
CA GLU A 325 4.79 -9.69 18.56
C GLU A 325 5.78 -8.54 18.33
N GLY A 326 6.14 -8.27 17.07
CA GLY A 326 7.10 -7.25 16.68
C GLY A 326 6.50 -5.84 16.54
N LEU A 327 5.21 -5.72 16.23
CA LEU A 327 4.49 -4.46 16.28
C LEU A 327 4.55 -3.95 17.72
N ARG A 328 5.24 -2.81 17.91
CA ARG A 328 5.37 -2.14 19.21
C ARG A 328 4.00 -2.14 19.88
N LYS A 329 3.92 -2.74 21.08
CA LYS A 329 2.69 -2.83 21.88
C LYS A 329 1.99 -1.46 21.88
N PHE A 330 0.88 -1.35 21.17
CA PHE A 330 -0.09 -0.28 21.38
C PHE A 330 -0.69 -0.39 22.78
#